data_AF-A0A382MXX1-F1
#
_entry.id   AF-A0A382MXX1-F1
#
_cell.length_a   1.000
_cell.length_b   1.000
_cell.length_c   1.000
_cell.angle_alpha   90.00
_cell.angle_beta   90.00
_cell.angle_gamma   90.00
#
_symmetry.space_group_name_H-M   'P 1'
#
loop_
_entity.id
_entity.type
_entity.pdbx_description
1 polymer ?
#
loop_
_entity_poly.entity_id
_entity_poly.type
_entity_poly.pdbx_seq_one_letter_code
_entity_poly.pdbx_strand_id
1 'polypeptide(L)'
;ANAIENGDYSKKSLQFYPDRMRKDFGKNHDRFYNIKEAVERLTDDDLDSIAEKVLAIPHDKRTLTSVFKAAVFKKPTLIIDVLKVFAGV
;
A
#
# COMPACT_ATOMS: atom_id res chain seq x y z
N ALA A 1 -4.73 -22.81 21.91
CA ALA A 1 -4.53 -21.59 22.69
C ALA A 1 -3.27 -21.76 23.53
N ASN A 2 -2.10 -21.76 22.87
CA ASN A 2 -0.88 -22.36 23.43
C ASN A 2 -0.38 -21.70 24.73
N ALA A 3 -0.50 -20.38 24.87
CA ALA A 3 -0.07 -19.69 26.10
C ALA A 3 -0.92 -20.09 27.32
N ILE A 4 -2.23 -20.34 27.12
CA ILE A 4 -3.15 -20.77 28.19
C ILE A 4 -2.91 -22.24 28.52
N GLU A 5 -2.79 -23.09 27.50
CA GLU A 5 -2.56 -24.54 27.66
C GLU A 5 -1.23 -24.83 28.38
N ASN A 6 -0.19 -24.05 28.10
CA ASN A 6 1.14 -24.23 28.69
C ASN A 6 1.36 -23.37 29.96
N GLY A 7 0.41 -22.49 30.31
CA GLY A 7 0.57 -21.52 31.41
C GLY A 7 1.73 -20.53 31.23
N ASP A 8 2.27 -20.38 30.02
CA ASP A 8 3.40 -19.49 29.71
C ASP A 8 2.91 -18.22 29.02
N TYR A 9 2.88 -17.14 29.79
CA TYR A 9 2.50 -15.79 29.35
C TYR A 9 3.71 -14.88 29.16
N SER A 10 4.92 -15.43 29.09
CA SER A 10 6.13 -14.65 28.84
C SER A 10 6.04 -13.92 27.50
N LYS A 11 6.79 -12.82 27.37
CA LYS A 11 6.93 -12.09 26.10
C LYS A 11 7.27 -13.01 24.93
N LYS A 12 8.14 -14.00 25.17
CA LYS A 12 8.57 -14.96 24.15
C LYS A 12 7.41 -15.83 23.65
N SER A 13 6.58 -16.33 24.57
CA SER A 13 5.39 -17.12 24.22
C SER A 13 4.36 -16.29 23.44
N LEU A 14 4.11 -15.06 23.88
CA LEU A 14 3.13 -14.17 23.24
C LEU A 14 3.59 -13.59 21.90
N GLN A 15 4.90 -13.53 21.64
CA GLN A 15 5.48 -12.99 20.39
C GLN A 15 5.03 -13.76 19.14
N PHE A 16 4.65 -15.03 19.27
CA PHE A 16 4.22 -15.85 18.16
C PHE A 16 3.03 -15.26 17.39
N TYR A 17 2.06 -14.67 18.11
CA TYR A 17 0.88 -14.08 17.46
C TYR A 17 1.21 -12.82 16.65
N PRO A 18 1.88 -11.79 17.21
CA PRO A 18 2.37 -10.65 16.42
C PRO A 18 3.23 -11.06 15.23
N ASP A 19 4.11 -12.06 15.36
CA ASP A 19 4.95 -12.52 14.25
C ASP A 19 4.11 -13.13 13.12
N ARG A 20 3.11 -13.94 13.47
CA ARG A 20 2.15 -14.48 12.51
C ARG A 20 1.36 -13.36 11.83
N MET A 21 0.84 -12.40 12.61
CA MET A 21 0.13 -11.24 12.06
C MET A 21 1.01 -10.43 11.10
N ARG A 22 2.28 -10.22 11.46
CA ARG A 22 3.24 -9.51 10.61
C ARG A 22 3.54 -10.28 9.33
N LYS A 23 3.61 -11.61 9.41
CA LYS A 23 3.79 -12.49 8.24
C LYS A 23 2.59 -12.45 7.30
N ASP A 24 1.38 -12.56 7.86
CA ASP A 24 0.15 -12.72 7.09
C ASP A 24 -0.37 -11.37 6.54
N PHE A 25 -0.27 -10.30 7.32
CA PHE A 25 -0.84 -8.99 6.99
C PHE A 25 0.18 -7.85 6.87
N GLY A 26 1.35 -7.99 7.51
CA GLY A 26 2.28 -6.88 7.69
C GLY A 26 2.77 -6.26 6.39
N LYS A 27 3.16 -7.09 5.41
CA LYS A 27 3.64 -6.59 4.11
C LYS A 27 2.57 -5.82 3.35
N ASN A 28 1.33 -6.30 3.36
CA ASN A 28 0.22 -5.60 2.72
C ASN A 28 -0.09 -4.28 3.44
N HIS A 29 -0.13 -4.30 4.77
CA HIS A 29 -0.31 -3.10 5.56
C HIS A 29 0.74 -2.03 5.23
N ASP A 30 2.03 -2.40 5.20
CA ASP A 30 3.12 -1.45 4.89
C ASP A 30 2.95 -0.82 3.50
N ARG A 31 2.57 -1.62 2.49
CA ARG A 31 2.34 -1.12 1.12
C ARG A 31 1.19 -0.13 1.08
N PHE A 32 0.04 -0.47 1.66
CA PHE A 32 -1.10 0.44 1.73
C PHE A 32 -0.77 1.71 2.51
N TYR A 33 -0.02 1.58 3.60
CA TYR A 33 0.44 2.72 4.39
C TYR A 33 1.34 3.64 3.55
N ASN A 34 2.31 3.09 2.81
CA ASN A 34 3.17 3.87 1.92
C ASN A 34 2.39 4.61 0.83
N ILE A 35 1.39 3.95 0.24
CA ILE A 35 0.51 4.53 -0.78
C ILE A 35 -0.31 5.68 -0.17
N LYS A 36 -0.95 5.45 0.98
CA LYS A 36 -1.70 6.48 1.72
C LYS A 36 -0.82 7.69 2.01
N GLU A 37 0.37 7.48 2.58
CA GLU A 37 1.31 8.56 2.89
C GLU A 37 1.75 9.37 1.67
N ALA A 38 1.80 8.74 0.49
CA ALA A 38 2.11 9.45 -0.75
C ALA A 38 0.92 10.24 -1.28
N VAL A 39 -0.28 9.67 -1.23
CA VAL A 39 -1.52 10.33 -1.67
C VAL A 39 -1.85 11.54 -0.78
N GLU A 40 -1.68 11.43 0.53
CA GLU A 40 -1.94 12.53 1.47
C GLU A 40 -1.00 13.73 1.31
N ARG A 41 0.14 13.56 0.64
CA ARG A 41 1.11 14.64 0.42
C ARG A 41 0.91 15.35 -0.93
N LEU A 42 -0.07 14.92 -1.72
CA LEU A 42 -0.42 15.59 -2.97
C LEU A 42 -1.10 16.92 -2.65
N THR A 43 -0.64 17.98 -3.31
CA THR A 43 -1.30 19.29 -3.27
C THR A 43 -2.44 19.34 -4.28
N ASP A 44 -3.29 20.36 -4.20
CA ASP A 44 -4.34 20.58 -5.20
C ASP A 44 -3.74 20.68 -6.62
N ASP A 45 -2.63 21.42 -6.80
CA ASP A 45 -1.90 21.50 -8.08
C ASP A 45 -1.43 20.11 -8.59
N ASP A 46 -1.09 19.19 -7.69
CA ASP A 46 -0.71 17.83 -8.07
C ASP A 46 -1.92 17.05 -8.57
N LEU A 47 -3.05 17.18 -7.88
CA LEU A 47 -4.31 16.53 -8.25
C LEU A 47 -4.82 17.05 -9.59
N ASP A 48 -4.75 18.36 -9.82
CA ASP A 48 -5.11 18.98 -11.10
C ASP A 48 -4.19 18.50 -12.23
N SER A 49 -2.87 18.49 -12.00
CA SER A 49 -1.92 17.96 -12.99
C SER A 49 -2.15 16.48 -13.31
N ILE A 50 -2.53 15.67 -12.31
CA ILE A 50 -2.90 14.27 -12.52
C ILE A 50 -4.16 14.18 -13.38
N ALA A 51 -5.19 14.97 -13.07
CA ALA A 51 -6.45 14.99 -13.81
C ALA A 51 -6.23 15.36 -15.28
N GLU A 52 -5.47 16.41 -15.56
CA GLU A 52 -5.11 16.82 -16.93
C GLU A 52 -4.41 15.69 -17.70
N LYS A 53 -3.41 15.04 -17.08
CA LYS A 53 -2.69 13.92 -17.69
C LYS A 53 -3.60 12.73 -17.98
N VAL A 54 -4.54 12.42 -17.08
CA VAL A 54 -5.50 11.32 -17.26
C VAL A 54 -6.53 11.66 -18.34
N LEU A 55 -6.98 12.92 -18.42
CA LEU A 55 -7.90 13.38 -19.46
C LEU A 55 -7.28 13.28 -20.87
N ALA A 56 -5.97 13.48 -21.00
CA ALA A 56 -5.25 13.29 -22.26
C ALA A 56 -5.20 11.81 -22.74
N ILE A 57 -5.49 10.84 -21.86
CA ILE A 57 -5.56 9.42 -22.22
C ILE A 57 -6.94 9.15 -22.84
N PRO A 58 -7.02 8.43 -23.99
CA PRO A 58 -8.29 8.00 -24.58
C PRO A 58 -9.17 7.27 -23.56
N HIS A 59 -10.48 7.54 -23.58
CA HIS A 59 -11.41 7.08 -22.54
C HIS A 59 -11.36 5.56 -22.33
N ASP A 60 -11.27 4.79 -23.42
CA ASP A 60 -11.16 3.33 -23.45
C ASP A 60 -9.83 2.79 -22.86
N LYS A 61 -8.84 3.65 -22.69
CA LYS A 61 -7.50 3.31 -22.17
C LYS A 61 -7.27 3.81 -20.75
N ARG A 62 -8.23 4.55 -20.16
CA ARG A 62 -8.14 5.04 -18.78
C ARG A 62 -8.35 3.88 -17.82
N THR A 63 -7.37 3.65 -16.95
CA THR A 63 -7.38 2.60 -15.92
C THR A 63 -6.88 3.19 -14.60
N LEU A 64 -7.12 2.49 -13.49
CA LEU A 64 -6.55 2.91 -12.20
C LEU A 64 -5.02 2.99 -12.26
N THR A 65 -4.38 2.05 -12.97
CA THR A 65 -2.93 2.07 -13.23
C THR A 65 -2.48 3.32 -14.00
N SER A 66 -3.27 3.81 -14.96
CA SER A 66 -2.92 5.03 -15.69
C SER A 66 -3.02 6.28 -14.83
N VAL A 67 -4.01 6.35 -13.92
CA VAL A 67 -4.13 7.40 -12.91
C VAL A 67 -2.91 7.39 -12.00
N PHE A 68 -2.55 6.23 -11.46
CA PHE A 68 -1.36 6.11 -10.62
C PHE A 68 -0.11 6.52 -11.39
N LYS A 69 0.14 5.99 -12.60
CA LYS A 69 1.29 6.39 -13.43
C LYS A 69 1.41 7.91 -13.60
N ALA A 70 0.30 8.63 -13.78
CA ALA A 70 0.30 10.08 -13.86
C ALA A 70 0.70 10.77 -12.54
N ALA A 71 0.33 10.17 -11.39
CA ALA A 71 0.61 10.66 -10.05
C ALA A 71 2.03 10.38 -9.54
N VAL A 72 2.66 9.28 -9.96
CA VAL A 72 3.93 8.84 -9.34
C VAL A 72 5.19 9.59 -9.81
N PHE A 73 5.05 10.62 -10.64
CA PHE A 73 6.19 11.42 -11.14
C PHE A 73 7.03 12.02 -10.00
N LYS A 74 6.41 12.38 -8.87
CA LYS A 74 7.10 12.91 -7.69
C LYS A 74 7.75 11.85 -6.80
N LYS A 75 7.35 10.57 -6.86
CA LYS A 75 7.88 9.50 -5.99
C LYS A 75 7.95 8.13 -6.70
N PRO A 76 8.88 7.94 -7.65
CA PRO A 76 8.92 6.75 -8.51
C PRO A 76 8.98 5.40 -7.76
N THR A 77 9.52 5.39 -6.53
CA THR A 77 9.59 4.19 -5.68
C THR A 77 8.21 3.63 -5.32
N LEU A 78 7.15 4.45 -5.33
CA LEU A 78 5.79 4.03 -5.03
C LEU A 78 5.17 3.16 -6.14
N ILE A 79 5.71 3.20 -7.38
CA ILE A 79 5.21 2.40 -8.50
C ILE A 79 5.23 0.91 -8.15
N ILE A 80 6.28 0.47 -7.46
CA ILE A 80 6.46 -0.94 -7.07
C ILE A 80 5.39 -1.37 -6.07
N ASP A 81 5.07 -0.52 -5.08
CA ASP A 81 4.06 -0.81 -4.06
C ASP A 81 2.67 -0.90 -4.68
N VAL A 82 2.33 0.02 -5.58
CA VAL A 82 1.05 0.03 -6.31
C VAL A 82 0.89 -1.21 -7.20
N LEU A 83 1.93 -1.57 -7.97
CA LEU A 83 1.89 -2.76 -8.82
C LEU A 83 1.73 -4.04 -8.01
N LYS A 84 2.39 -4.15 -6.85
CA LYS A 84 2.26 -5.29 -5.93
C LYS A 84 0.85 -5.41 -5.36
N VAL A 85 0.25 -4.28 -4.96
CA VAL A 85 -1.15 -4.24 -4.51
C VAL A 85 -2.11 -4.70 -5.62
N PHE A 86 -1.94 -4.23 -6.86
CA PHE A 86 -2.79 -4.68 -7.97
C PHE A 86 -2.56 -6.13 -8.38
N ALA A 87 -1.36 -6.66 -8.21
CA ALA A 87 -1.06 -8.07 -8.45
C ALA A 87 -1.55 -9.00 -7.31
N GLY A 88 -1.96 -8.45 -6.17
CA GLY A 88 -2.39 -9.22 -5.00
C GLY A 88 -1.25 -9.92 -4.25
N VAL A 89 0.01 -9.44 -4.39
CA VAL A 89 1.24 -10.09 -3.88
C VAL A 89 2.03 -9.18 -2.97
#